data_AF-A0A9E3I1K8-F1
#
_entry.id   AF-A0A9E3I1K8-F1
#
_cell.length_a   1.000
_cell.length_b   1.000
_cell.length_c   1.000
_cell.angle_alpha   90.00
_cell.angle_beta   90.00
_cell.angle_gamma   90.00
#
_symmetry.space_group_name_H-M   'P 1'
#
loop_
_entity.id
_entity.type
_entity.pdbx_description
1 polymer ?
#
loop_
_entity_poly.entity_id
_entity_poly.type
_entity_poly.pdbx_seq_one_letter_code
_entity_poly.pdbx_strand_id
1 'polypeptide(L)'
;MADNHITFFGFAIKTIVAHTITYFLMGIIAFNFLDYERLLASPYMVCWFRQLDDPVLMAGPLFQPVRGLVFALAFYPLREILFGRKNGWLIIWWTLVALGILSTFGPCPGSIEGFIYTLIPIRDQLVGYLEVVTQALLLSVILYYWVNHPGKRWLNWMLGIVFILLILFPVAGLLTR
;
A
#
# COMPACT_ATOMS: atom_id res chain seq x y z
N MET A 1 -18.12 25.59 -9.30
CA MET A 1 -17.76 24.32 -8.62
C MET A 1 -17.18 24.73 -7.28
N ALA A 2 -17.71 24.22 -6.16
CA ALA A 2 -17.23 24.66 -4.85
C ALA A 2 -15.75 24.34 -4.69
N ASP A 3 -14.93 25.36 -4.41
CA ASP A 3 -13.52 25.24 -4.10
C ASP A 3 -13.34 24.40 -2.84
N ASN A 4 -13.26 23.08 -3.04
CA ASN A 4 -12.97 22.13 -1.98
C ASN A 4 -11.47 22.21 -1.69
N HIS A 5 -11.08 23.20 -0.88
CA HIS A 5 -9.68 23.42 -0.55
C HIS A 5 -9.15 22.24 0.26
N ILE A 6 -8.42 21.33 -0.40
CA ILE A 6 -7.82 20.15 0.22
C ILE A 6 -6.71 20.64 1.17
N THR A 7 -6.95 20.55 2.49
CA THR A 7 -5.92 20.85 3.48
C THR A 7 -4.92 19.70 3.58
N PHE A 8 -3.65 20.01 3.81
CA PHE A 8 -2.60 18.98 3.94
C PHE A 8 -2.92 17.97 5.04
N PHE A 9 -3.29 18.43 6.23
CA PHE A 9 -3.58 17.53 7.35
C PHE A 9 -4.74 16.58 7.06
N GLY A 10 -5.85 17.09 6.52
CA GLY A 10 -6.99 16.24 6.17
C GLY A 10 -6.66 15.26 5.05
N PHE A 11 -5.84 15.67 4.09
CA PHE A 11 -5.34 14.82 3.03
C PHE A 11 -4.42 13.71 3.56
N ALA A 12 -3.42 14.06 4.36
CA ALA A 12 -2.45 13.13 4.92
C ALA A 12 -3.12 12.04 5.75
N ILE A 13 -4.09 12.40 6.60
CA ILE A 13 -4.87 11.41 7.37
C ILE A 13 -5.59 10.44 6.43
N LYS A 14 -6.27 10.93 5.40
CA LYS A 14 -6.97 10.08 4.42
C LYS A 14 -6.00 9.15 3.68
N THR A 15 -4.83 9.64 3.28
CA THR A 15 -3.81 8.83 2.61
C THR A 15 -3.22 7.76 3.53
N ILE A 16 -2.91 8.11 4.77
CA ILE A 16 -2.43 7.18 5.81
C ILE A 16 -3.42 6.04 6.00
N VAL A 17 -4.70 6.39 6.19
CA VAL A 17 -5.76 5.42 6.43
C VAL A 17 -5.97 4.54 5.20
N ALA A 18 -6.15 5.13 4.01
CA ALA A 18 -6.39 4.38 2.79
C ALA A 18 -5.21 3.45 2.45
N HIS A 19 -3.97 3.92 2.61
CA HIS A 19 -2.79 3.10 2.36
C HIS A 19 -2.70 1.93 3.33
N THR A 20 -2.86 2.18 4.63
CA THR A 20 -2.78 1.12 5.65
C THR A 20 -3.85 0.06 5.43
N ILE A 21 -5.10 0.47 5.17
CA ILE A 21 -6.20 -0.46 4.91
C ILE A 21 -5.90 -1.31 3.68
N THR A 22 -5.54 -0.69 2.56
CA THR A 22 -5.33 -1.42 1.30
C THR A 22 -4.12 -2.34 1.37
N TYR A 23 -3.04 -1.90 2.01
CA TYR A 23 -1.87 -2.74 2.29
C TYR A 23 -2.26 -3.97 3.09
N PHE A 24 -2.95 -3.79 4.21
CA PHE A 24 -3.26 -4.90 5.11
C PHE A 24 -4.26 -5.89 4.49
N LEU A 25 -5.30 -5.39 3.83
CA LEU A 25 -6.28 -6.24 3.16
C LEU A 25 -5.64 -7.06 2.04
N MET A 26 -4.85 -6.42 1.17
CA MET A 26 -4.16 -7.14 0.11
C MET A 26 -3.09 -8.08 0.66
N GLY A 27 -2.41 -7.70 1.74
CA GLY A 27 -1.46 -8.57 2.44
C GLY A 27 -2.10 -9.85 2.96
N ILE A 28 -3.27 -9.76 3.62
CA ILE A 28 -4.01 -10.96 4.05
C ILE A 28 -4.42 -11.81 2.85
N ILE A 29 -5.00 -11.19 1.81
CA ILE A 29 -5.44 -11.92 0.63
C ILE A 29 -4.24 -12.64 0.00
N ALA A 30 -3.15 -11.91 -0.24
CA ALA A 30 -1.95 -12.47 -0.84
C ALA A 30 -1.34 -13.58 0.01
N PHE A 31 -1.29 -13.41 1.33
CA PHE A 31 -0.80 -14.44 2.24
C PHE A 31 -1.58 -15.75 2.12
N ASN A 32 -2.92 -15.67 2.01
CA ASN A 32 -3.79 -16.85 1.92
C ASN A 32 -3.81 -17.49 0.52
N PHE A 33 -3.61 -16.70 -0.55
CA PHE A 33 -3.81 -17.17 -1.93
C PHE A 33 -2.51 -17.34 -2.74
N LEU A 34 -1.41 -16.73 -2.34
CA LEU A 34 -0.14 -16.72 -3.10
C LEU A 34 1.00 -17.51 -2.43
N ASP A 35 0.71 -18.26 -1.37
CA ASP A 35 1.67 -19.17 -0.72
C ASP A 35 2.96 -18.45 -0.26
N TYR A 36 2.77 -17.36 0.50
CA TYR A 36 3.86 -16.47 0.93
C TYR A 36 4.87 -17.16 1.84
N GLU A 37 4.43 -18.11 2.65
CA GLU A 37 5.32 -18.91 3.48
C GLU A 37 6.38 -19.61 2.62
N ARG A 38 5.97 -20.30 1.55
CA ARG A 38 6.89 -20.96 0.62
C ARG A 38 7.76 -19.96 -0.14
N LEU A 39 7.19 -18.84 -0.60
CA LEU A 39 7.92 -17.84 -1.38
C LEU A 39 9.02 -17.16 -0.54
N LEU A 40 8.70 -16.72 0.67
CA LEU A 40 9.63 -16.05 1.58
C LEU A 40 10.69 -17.00 2.15
N ALA A 41 10.38 -18.29 2.30
CA ALA A 41 11.33 -19.32 2.68
C ALA A 41 12.19 -19.85 1.51
N SER A 42 11.96 -19.37 0.28
CA SER A 42 12.71 -19.83 -0.89
C SER A 42 14.21 -19.50 -0.77
N PRO A 43 15.11 -20.30 -1.39
CA PRO A 43 16.56 -20.05 -1.34
C PRO A 43 16.97 -18.66 -1.83
N TYR A 44 16.14 -18.03 -2.67
CA TYR A 44 16.38 -16.71 -3.24
C TYR A 44 15.92 -15.55 -2.35
N MET A 45 14.96 -15.80 -1.45
CA MET A 45 14.37 -14.77 -0.59
C MET A 45 14.75 -14.92 0.88
N VAL A 46 15.09 -16.12 1.36
CA VAL A 46 15.32 -16.41 2.78
C VAL A 46 16.46 -15.61 3.41
N CYS A 47 17.50 -15.27 2.63
CA CYS A 47 18.61 -14.45 3.09
C CYS A 47 18.29 -12.95 3.16
N TRP A 48 17.19 -12.53 2.52
CA TRP A 48 16.80 -11.13 2.39
C TRP A 48 15.55 -10.78 3.19
N PHE A 49 14.61 -11.72 3.33
CA PHE A 49 13.36 -11.54 4.05
C PHE A 49 13.43 -12.10 5.46
N ARG A 50 12.92 -11.30 6.41
CA ARG A 50 12.58 -11.80 7.75
C ARG A 50 11.53 -12.90 7.62
N GLN A 51 11.62 -13.91 8.47
CA GLN A 51 10.67 -15.02 8.49
C GLN A 51 9.36 -14.59 9.17
N LEU A 52 8.27 -15.33 8.91
CA LEU A 52 6.93 -14.97 9.38
C LEU A 52 6.80 -14.88 10.90
N ASP A 53 7.70 -15.57 11.61
CA ASP A 53 7.82 -15.55 13.06
C ASP A 53 8.77 -14.45 13.58
N ASP A 54 9.30 -13.56 12.76
CA ASP A 54 10.09 -12.43 13.25
C ASP A 54 9.17 -11.32 13.80
N PRO A 55 9.35 -10.86 15.06
CA PRO A 55 8.51 -9.82 15.66
C PRO A 55 8.49 -8.50 14.87
N VAL A 56 9.59 -8.14 14.20
CA VAL A 56 9.68 -6.92 13.40
C VAL A 56 8.86 -7.05 12.13
N LEU A 57 8.84 -8.23 11.50
CA LEU A 57 7.97 -8.48 10.36
C LEU A 57 6.50 -8.43 10.75
N MET A 58 6.14 -9.05 11.88
CA MET A 58 4.77 -8.97 12.42
C MET A 58 4.34 -7.54 12.75
N ALA A 59 5.27 -6.70 13.19
CA ALA A 59 5.05 -5.27 13.38
C ALA A 59 4.97 -4.48 12.06
N GLY A 60 5.31 -5.07 10.91
CA GLY A 60 5.32 -4.43 9.59
C GLY A 60 4.08 -3.58 9.26
N PRO A 61 2.85 -4.08 9.50
CA PRO A 61 1.61 -3.29 9.42
C PRO A 61 1.59 -1.98 10.20
N LEU A 62 2.25 -1.92 11.37
CA LEU A 62 2.30 -0.72 12.22
C LEU A 62 3.15 0.40 11.62
N PHE A 63 4.00 0.09 10.63
CA PHE A 63 4.80 1.07 9.91
C PHE A 63 4.09 1.63 8.66
N GLN A 64 2.95 1.08 8.25
CA GLN A 64 2.21 1.57 7.08
C GLN A 64 1.69 2.99 7.23
N PRO A 65 1.33 3.50 8.43
CA PRO A 65 1.05 4.92 8.61
C PRO A 65 2.21 5.82 8.20
N VAL A 66 3.45 5.41 8.46
CA VAL A 66 4.64 6.17 8.04
C VAL A 66 4.76 6.18 6.51
N ARG A 67 4.59 5.02 5.85
CA ARG A 67 4.60 4.95 4.37
C ARG A 67 3.44 5.74 3.75
N GLY A 68 2.27 5.73 4.37
CA GLY A 68 1.12 6.50 3.94
C GLY A 68 1.35 8.00 4.03
N LEU A 69 2.10 8.46 5.05
CA LEU A 69 2.54 9.85 5.15
C LEU A 69 3.52 10.23 4.03
N VAL A 70 4.45 9.34 3.67
CA VAL A 70 5.35 9.55 2.53
C VAL A 70 4.56 9.71 1.23
N PHE A 71 3.55 8.87 0.99
CA PHE A 71 2.66 9.03 -0.16
C PHE A 71 1.88 10.34 -0.10
N ALA A 72 1.43 10.78 1.08
CA ALA A 72 0.75 12.06 1.20
C ALA A 72 1.67 13.23 0.82
N LEU A 73 2.92 13.21 1.25
CA LEU A 73 3.93 14.22 0.90
C LEU A 73 4.21 14.25 -0.61
N ALA A 74 4.21 13.09 -1.28
CA ALA A 74 4.39 13.00 -2.72
C ALA A 74 3.16 13.47 -3.51
N PHE A 75 1.95 13.11 -3.07
CA PHE A 75 0.72 13.41 -3.80
C PHE A 75 0.19 14.84 -3.56
N TYR A 76 0.44 15.42 -2.39
CA TYR A 76 -0.12 16.73 -2.04
C TYR A 76 0.31 17.88 -2.96
N PRO A 77 1.59 18.00 -3.36
CA PRO A 77 2.02 19.01 -4.35
C PRO A 77 1.28 18.85 -5.69
N LEU A 78 0.91 17.61 -6.04
CA LEU A 78 0.25 17.26 -7.30
C LEU A 78 -1.29 17.23 -7.19
N ARG A 79 -1.86 17.62 -6.05
CA ARG A 79 -3.27 17.40 -5.70
C ARG A 79 -4.27 17.93 -6.74
N GLU A 80 -3.97 19.04 -7.40
CA GLU A 80 -4.84 19.62 -8.43
C GLU A 80 -4.94 18.72 -9.66
N ILE A 81 -3.83 18.08 -10.05
CA ILE A 81 -3.79 17.11 -11.15
C ILE A 81 -4.43 15.80 -10.73
N LEU A 82 -4.11 15.32 -9.52
CA LEU A 82 -4.50 14.01 -9.03
C LEU A 82 -5.95 13.94 -8.56
N PHE A 83 -6.53 15.03 -8.07
CA PHE A 83 -7.91 15.04 -7.53
C PHE A 83 -8.84 16.00 -8.28
N GLY A 84 -8.30 16.99 -9.01
CA GLY A 84 -9.11 17.93 -9.81
C GLY A 84 -9.56 17.38 -11.18
N ARG A 85 -9.04 16.23 -11.62
CA ARG A 85 -9.38 15.59 -12.91
C ARG A 85 -10.22 14.32 -12.70
N LYS A 86 -11.20 14.08 -13.58
CA LYS A 86 -12.09 12.89 -13.54
C LYS A 86 -11.34 11.55 -13.45
N ASN A 87 -10.19 11.44 -14.11
CA ASN A 87 -9.37 10.23 -14.16
C ASN A 87 -8.15 10.29 -13.24
N GLY A 88 -8.15 11.18 -12.24
CA GLY A 88 -7.01 11.38 -11.35
C GLY A 88 -6.57 10.11 -10.61
N TRP A 89 -7.51 9.22 -10.27
CA TRP A 89 -7.22 7.89 -9.71
C TRP A 89 -6.34 7.02 -10.64
N LEU A 90 -6.51 7.08 -11.96
CA LEU A 90 -5.64 6.36 -12.90
C LEU A 90 -4.24 6.95 -12.94
N ILE A 91 -4.12 8.28 -12.82
CA ILE A 91 -2.83 8.96 -12.73
C ILE A 91 -2.10 8.51 -11.46
N ILE A 92 -2.77 8.54 -10.30
CA ILE A 92 -2.21 8.05 -9.03
C ILE A 92 -1.75 6.59 -9.17
N TRP A 93 -2.62 5.72 -9.69
CA TRP A 93 -2.32 4.29 -9.86
C TRP A 93 -1.12 4.08 -10.77
N TRP A 94 -1.12 4.70 -11.94
CA TRP A 94 -0.02 4.56 -12.89
C TRP A 94 1.30 5.12 -12.34
N THR A 95 1.27 6.26 -11.64
CA THR A 95 2.47 6.79 -10.97
C THR A 95 3.04 5.80 -9.96
N LEU A 96 2.18 5.17 -9.15
CA LEU A 96 2.61 4.14 -8.21
C LEU A 96 3.18 2.89 -8.90
N VAL A 97 2.53 2.42 -9.97
CA VAL A 97 3.00 1.26 -10.74
C VAL A 97 4.34 1.58 -11.43
N ALA A 98 4.40 2.67 -12.18
CA ALA A 98 5.58 3.04 -12.94
C ALA A 98 6.78 3.32 -12.03
N LEU A 99 6.64 4.17 -11.01
CA LEU A 99 7.76 4.61 -10.18
C LEU A 99 7.99 3.76 -8.93
N GLY A 100 6.92 3.23 -8.34
CA GLY A 100 6.97 2.50 -7.08
C GLY A 100 7.10 0.99 -7.23
N ILE A 101 6.78 0.42 -8.41
CA ILE A 101 6.83 -1.03 -8.66
C ILE A 101 7.84 -1.34 -9.77
N LEU A 102 7.66 -0.77 -10.97
CA LEU A 102 8.48 -1.12 -12.13
C LEU A 102 9.87 -0.46 -12.11
N SER A 103 9.94 0.82 -11.76
CA SER A 103 11.17 1.63 -11.81
C SER A 103 11.71 1.98 -10.42
N THR A 104 11.74 1.02 -9.50
CA THR A 104 12.35 1.22 -8.18
C THR A 104 13.87 1.44 -8.31
N PHE A 105 14.44 2.32 -7.49
CA PHE A 105 15.89 2.59 -7.50
C PHE A 105 16.77 1.40 -7.07
N GLY A 106 16.20 0.42 -6.37
CA GLY A 106 16.87 -0.85 -6.05
C GLY A 106 16.21 -2.05 -6.73
N PRO A 107 16.87 -3.23 -6.76
CA PRO A 107 16.36 -4.44 -7.40
C PRO A 107 15.27 -5.14 -6.55
N CYS A 108 14.15 -4.46 -6.33
CA CYS A 108 12.97 -5.02 -5.68
C CYS A 108 12.37 -6.15 -6.52
N PRO A 109 11.89 -7.28 -5.94
CA PRO A 109 11.25 -8.33 -6.72
C PRO A 109 10.06 -7.77 -7.52
N GLY A 110 10.01 -8.08 -8.81
CA GLY A 110 9.00 -7.55 -9.72
C GLY A 110 9.30 -6.14 -10.25
N SER A 111 10.40 -5.49 -9.89
CA SER A 111 10.85 -4.31 -10.64
C SER A 111 11.65 -4.73 -11.88
N ILE A 112 11.87 -3.80 -12.81
CA ILE A 112 12.73 -4.04 -13.98
C ILE A 112 14.13 -4.49 -13.51
N GLU A 113 14.69 -3.77 -12.53
CA GLU A 113 15.98 -4.13 -11.92
C GLU A 113 15.91 -5.46 -11.15
N GLY A 114 14.75 -5.80 -10.58
CA GLY A 114 14.49 -7.11 -9.97
C GLY A 114 14.63 -8.26 -10.97
N PHE A 115 14.10 -8.10 -12.18
CA PHE A 115 14.25 -9.08 -13.26
C PHE A 115 15.67 -9.18 -13.81
N ILE A 116 16.45 -8.08 -13.75
CA ILE A 116 17.82 -8.04 -14.29
C ILE A 116 18.84 -8.57 -13.27
N TYR A 117 18.75 -8.15 -12.00
CA TYR A 117 19.81 -8.35 -11.02
C TYR A 117 19.55 -9.45 -10.00
N THR A 118 18.32 -9.94 -9.86
CA THR A 118 18.02 -10.99 -8.88
C THR A 118 17.97 -12.37 -9.54
N LEU A 119 18.22 -13.40 -8.74
CA LEU A 119 18.07 -14.81 -9.16
C LEU A 119 16.65 -15.34 -8.92
N ILE A 120 15.70 -14.48 -8.54
CA ILE A 120 14.33 -14.87 -8.22
C ILE A 120 13.64 -15.31 -9.52
N PRO A 121 13.01 -16.50 -9.55
CA PRO A 121 12.29 -16.97 -10.72
C PRO A 121 11.28 -15.94 -11.24
N ILE A 122 11.26 -15.72 -12.56
CA ILE A 122 10.37 -14.74 -13.21
C ILE A 122 8.91 -14.96 -12.79
N ARG A 123 8.48 -16.22 -12.69
CA ARG A 123 7.13 -16.57 -12.26
C ARG A 123 6.80 -16.03 -10.86
N ASP A 124 7.72 -16.19 -9.91
CA ASP A 124 7.50 -15.79 -8.52
C ASP A 124 7.47 -14.26 -8.39
N GLN A 125 8.28 -13.54 -9.19
CA GLN A 125 8.22 -12.09 -9.29
C GLN A 125 6.89 -11.60 -9.88
N LEU A 126 6.38 -12.23 -10.94
CA LEU A 126 5.11 -11.87 -11.58
C LEU A 126 3.89 -12.18 -10.70
N VAL A 127 3.93 -13.26 -9.91
CA VAL A 127 2.86 -13.59 -8.96
C VAL A 127 2.67 -12.47 -7.94
N GLY A 128 3.75 -11.82 -7.50
CA GLY A 128 3.69 -10.67 -6.59
C GLY A 128 2.86 -9.49 -7.12
N TYR A 129 2.75 -9.32 -8.44
CA TYR A 129 1.93 -8.25 -9.02
C TYR A 129 0.44 -8.36 -8.69
N LEU A 130 -0.06 -9.58 -8.47
CA LEU A 130 -1.45 -9.80 -8.06
C LEU A 130 -1.75 -9.10 -6.74
N GLU A 131 -0.76 -8.92 -5.87
CA GLU A 131 -0.88 -8.14 -4.65
C GLU A 131 -0.54 -6.66 -4.89
N VAL A 132 0.69 -6.34 -5.32
CA VAL A 132 1.17 -4.95 -5.24
C VAL A 132 0.50 -4.02 -6.26
N VAL A 133 0.19 -4.49 -7.47
CA VAL A 133 -0.45 -3.68 -8.50
C VAL A 133 -1.92 -3.45 -8.17
N THR A 134 -2.59 -4.47 -7.62
CA THR A 134 -4.00 -4.38 -7.21
C THR A 134 -4.14 -3.54 -5.92
N GLN A 135 -3.21 -3.66 -4.97
CA GLN A 135 -3.12 -2.79 -3.80
C GLN A 135 -2.98 -1.33 -4.21
N ALA A 136 -2.07 -1.02 -5.13
CA ALA A 136 -1.89 0.34 -5.65
C ALA A 136 -3.16 0.86 -6.31
N LEU A 137 -3.90 0.01 -7.03
CA LEU A 137 -5.17 0.37 -7.66
C LEU A 137 -6.25 0.67 -6.61
N LEU A 138 -6.41 -0.20 -5.62
CA LEU A 138 -7.38 0.00 -4.53
C LEU A 138 -7.07 1.28 -3.75
N LEU A 139 -5.80 1.53 -3.46
CA LEU A 139 -5.37 2.78 -2.81
C LEU A 139 -5.78 3.99 -3.66
N SER A 140 -5.48 3.96 -4.96
CA SER A 140 -5.77 5.08 -5.85
C SER A 140 -7.28 5.38 -5.91
N VAL A 141 -8.11 4.34 -6.05
CA VAL A 141 -9.56 4.46 -6.18
C VAL A 141 -10.17 4.96 -4.87
N ILE A 142 -9.83 4.32 -3.75
CA ILE A 142 -10.37 4.67 -2.43
C ILE A 142 -9.96 6.10 -2.05
N LEU A 143 -8.67 6.44 -2.20
CA LEU A 143 -8.18 7.76 -1.84
C LEU A 143 -8.80 8.85 -2.71
N TYR A 144 -8.81 8.66 -4.04
CA TYR A 144 -9.42 9.60 -4.97
C TYR A 144 -10.90 9.83 -4.66
N TYR A 145 -11.65 8.75 -4.45
CA TYR A 145 -13.07 8.85 -4.12
C TYR A 145 -13.30 9.58 -2.81
N TRP A 146 -12.53 9.25 -1.77
CA TRP A 146 -12.71 9.80 -0.43
C TRP A 146 -12.29 11.26 -0.30
N VAL A 147 -11.26 11.69 -1.03
CA VAL A 147 -10.83 13.09 -1.09
C VAL A 147 -11.88 13.94 -1.82
N ASN A 148 -12.43 13.44 -2.93
CA ASN A 148 -13.41 14.18 -3.75
C ASN A 148 -14.84 14.17 -3.21
N HIS A 149 -15.15 13.35 -2.20
CA HIS A 149 -16.48 13.29 -1.57
C HIS A 149 -16.42 13.54 -0.05
N PRO A 150 -15.92 14.70 0.41
CA PRO A 150 -15.73 14.97 1.84
C PRO A 150 -17.03 15.02 2.65
N GLY A 151 -18.17 15.27 2.01
CA GLY A 151 -19.48 15.32 2.67
C GLY A 151 -20.02 13.95 3.15
N LYS A 152 -19.42 12.83 2.72
CA LYS A 152 -19.85 11.48 3.10
C LYS A 152 -19.29 11.08 4.47
N ARG A 153 -19.88 11.62 5.54
CA ARG A 153 -19.44 11.37 6.92
C ARG A 153 -19.36 9.88 7.28
N TRP A 154 -20.26 9.05 6.75
CA TRP A 154 -20.23 7.60 6.97
C TRP A 154 -18.94 6.95 6.45
N LEU A 155 -18.38 7.44 5.35
CA LEU A 155 -17.14 6.93 4.77
C LEU A 155 -15.94 7.23 5.69
N ASN A 156 -15.94 8.40 6.33
CA ASN A 156 -14.91 8.76 7.32
C ASN A 156 -14.95 7.79 8.50
N TRP A 157 -16.14 7.53 9.05
CA TRP A 157 -16.31 6.63 10.19
C TRP A 157 -15.97 5.19 9.82
N MET A 158 -16.48 4.69 8.69
CA MET A 158 -16.22 3.32 8.24
C MET A 158 -14.72 3.09 8.06
N LEU A 159 -14.04 3.93 7.27
CA LEU A 159 -12.60 3.77 7.04
C LEU A 159 -11.77 4.02 8.30
N GLY A 160 -12.17 4.96 9.15
CA GLY A 160 -11.52 5.19 10.44
C GLY A 160 -11.63 4.00 11.39
N ILE A 161 -12.82 3.40 11.52
CA ILE A 161 -13.05 2.21 12.35
C ILE A 161 -12.25 1.02 11.80
N VAL A 162 -12.33 0.77 10.50
CA VAL A 162 -11.56 -0.30 9.85
C VAL A 162 -10.07 -0.10 10.10
N PHE A 163 -9.55 1.10 9.93
CA PHE A 163 -8.13 1.40 10.22
C PHE A 163 -7.74 1.08 11.66
N ILE A 164 -8.54 1.51 12.65
CA ILE A 164 -8.26 1.23 14.07
C ILE A 164 -8.24 -0.29 14.31
N LEU A 165 -9.25 -1.00 13.82
CA LEU A 165 -9.32 -2.46 13.95
C LEU A 165 -8.09 -3.14 13.33
N LEU A 166 -7.68 -2.72 12.14
CA LEU A 166 -6.52 -3.27 11.42
C LEU A 166 -5.19 -3.00 12.13
N ILE A 167 -5.05 -1.88 12.85
CA ILE A 167 -3.86 -1.59 13.68
C ILE A 167 -3.87 -2.41 14.97
N LEU A 168 -5.04 -2.72 15.54
CA LEU A 168 -5.13 -3.52 16.76
C LEU A 168 -4.72 -4.99 16.56
N PHE A 169 -4.97 -5.58 15.39
CA PHE A 169 -4.57 -6.96 15.07
C PHE A 169 -3.07 -7.25 15.26
N PRO A 170 -2.14 -6.53 14.62
CA PRO A 170 -0.71 -6.75 14.80
C PRO A 170 -0.25 -6.44 16.23
N VAL A 171 -0.85 -5.47 16.93
CA VAL A 171 -0.55 -5.21 18.34
C VAL A 171 -0.94 -6.41 19.20
N ALA A 172 -2.16 -6.94 19.03
CA ALA A 172 -2.62 -8.12 19.76
C ALA A 172 -1.72 -9.32 19.50
N GLY A 173 -1.37 -9.58 18.23
CA GLY A 173 -0.48 -10.69 17.85
C GLY A 173 0.94 -10.58 18.44
N LEU A 174 1.45 -9.36 18.63
CA LEU A 174 2.74 -9.12 19.30
C LEU A 174 2.67 -9.31 20.81
N LEU A 175 1.51 -9.07 21.44
CA LEU A 175 1.32 -9.20 22.89
C LEU A 175 1.06 -10.65 23.34
N THR A 176 0.57 -11.51 22.44
CA THR A 176 0.27 -12.93 22.74
C THR A 176 1.45 -13.87 22.49
N ARG A 177 2.65 -13.32 22.35
CA ARG A 177 3.87 -14.06 22.04
C ARG A 177 4.70 -14.40 23.26
#